data_AF-A0A3M5UDS9-F1
#
_entry.id   AF-A0A3M5UDS9-F1
#
_cell.length_a   1.000
_cell.length_b   1.000
_cell.length_c   1.000
_cell.angle_alpha   90.00
_cell.angle_beta   90.00
_cell.angle_gamma   90.00
#
_symmetry.space_group_name_H-M   'P 1'
#
loop_
_entity.id
_entity.type
_entity.pdbx_description
1 polymer ?
#
loop_
_entity_poly.entity_id
_entity_poly.type
_entity_poly.pdbx_seq_one_letter_code
_entity_poly.pdbx_strand_id
1 'polypeptide(L)' 'MILLAPNPGQIVERLQLDFGQRYAAGESARAIKSDPRFIETREHVLGKVFSQRQVYA' A
#
# COMPACT_ATOMS: atom_id res chain seq x y z
N MET A 1 4.74 -4.06 -4.45
CA MET A 1 5.02 -3.02 -3.42
C MET A 1 5.62 -3.68 -2.19
N ILE A 2 6.56 -3.01 -1.51
CA ILE A 2 7.15 -3.48 -0.25
C ILE A 2 6.78 -2.51 0.86
N LEU A 3 6.30 -3.02 1.99
CA LEU A 3 6.13 -2.25 3.22
C LEU A 3 7.34 -2.48 4.12
N LEU A 4 7.95 -1.39 4.58
CA LEU A 4 9.11 -1.40 5.46
C LEU A 4 8.71 -0.91 6.85
N ALA A 5 9.24 -1.57 7.89
CA ALA A 5 9.18 -1.05 9.26
C ALA A 5 10.09 0.19 9.38
N PRO A 6 9.76 1.15 10.25
CA PRO A 6 10.72 2.16 10.67
C PRO A 6 11.85 1.50 11.48
N ASN A 7 13.08 1.96 11.28
CA ASN A 7 14.30 1.72 12.08
C ASN A 7 14.42 0.42 12.92
N PRO A 8 15.34 -0.51 12.55
CA PRO A 8 16.03 -0.63 11.27
C PRO A 8 15.04 -1.09 10.18
N GLY A 9 15.24 -0.64 8.93
CA GLY A 9 14.33 -0.84 7.80
C GLY A 9 14.13 -2.29 7.37
N GLN A 10 13.31 -3.04 8.11
CA GLN A 10 12.99 -4.43 7.84
C GLN A 10 11.77 -4.53 6.91
N ILE A 11 11.78 -5.54 6.03
CA ILE A 11 10.61 -5.85 5.20
C ILE A 11 9.53 -6.46 6.07
N VAL A 12 8.42 -5.74 6.22
CA VAL A 12 7.25 -6.18 6.98
C VAL A 12 6.31 -6.97 6.10
N GLU A 13 6.13 -6.53 4.84
CA GLU A 13 5.16 -7.13 3.95
C GLU A 13 5.54 -6.90 2.48
N ARG A 14 5.22 -7.89 1.64
CA ARG A 14 5.35 -7.79 0.19
C ARG A 14 3.96 -7.95 -0.42
N LEU A 15 3.45 -6.87 -0.99
CA LEU A 15 2.16 -6.83 -1.65
C LEU A 15 2.36 -6.96 -3.16
N GLN A 16 1.79 -8.00 -3.76
CA GLN A 16 1.70 -8.12 -5.21
C GLN A 16 0.49 -7.32 -5.70
N LEU A 17 0.75 -6.20 -6.37
CA LEU A 17 -0.27 -5.25 -6.83
C LEU A 17 -0.03 -4.95 -8.30
N ASP A 18 -1.11 -4.83 -9.06
CA ASP A 18 -1.09 -4.56 -10.51
C ASP A 18 -1.49 -3.12 -10.87
N PHE A 19 -1.83 -2.28 -9.89
CA PHE A 19 -2.34 -0.91 -10.12
C PHE A 19 -1.41 -0.05 -10.99
N GLY A 20 -0.10 -0.16 -10.82
CA GLY A 20 0.87 0.58 -11.66
C GLY A 20 0.90 0.08 -13.11
N GLN A 21 0.75 -1.23 -13.31
CA GLN A 21 0.68 -1.83 -14.65
C GLN A 21 -0.64 -1.45 -15.33
N ARG A 22 -1.76 -1.48 -14.60
CA ARG A 22 -3.07 -1.02 -15.07
C ARG A 22 -3.05 0.44 -15.50
N TYR A 23 -2.42 1.31 -14.70
CA TYR A 23 -2.24 2.72 -15.06
C TYR A 23 -1.38 2.88 -16.32
N ALA A 24 -0.26 2.16 -16.42
CA ALA A 24 0.60 2.16 -17.60
C ALA A 24 -0.11 1.62 -18.86
N ALA A 25 -1.10 0.74 -18.70
CA ALA A 25 -1.96 0.23 -19.76
C ALA A 25 -3.09 1.21 -20.17
N GLY A 26 -3.15 2.41 -19.57
CA GLY A 26 -4.09 3.46 -19.95
C GLY A 26 -5.36 3.54 -19.10
N GLU A 27 -5.50 2.69 -18.06
CA GLU A 27 -6.60 2.84 -17.13
C GLU A 27 -6.46 4.15 -16.33
N SER A 28 -7.54 4.92 -16.26
CA SER A 28 -7.50 6.22 -15.58
C SER A 28 -7.16 6.06 -14.09
N ALA A 29 -6.35 6.96 -13.56
CA ALA A 29 -6.02 6.98 -12.13
C ALA A 29 -7.28 7.08 -11.25
N ARG A 30 -8.34 7.72 -11.74
CA ARG A 30 -9.62 7.81 -11.02
C ARG A 30 -10.27 6.44 -10.88
N ALA A 31 -10.36 5.67 -11.96
CA ALA A 31 -10.94 4.32 -11.95
C ALA A 31 -10.17 3.40 -11.00
N ILE A 32 -8.84 3.41 -11.08
CA ILE A 32 -7.97 2.63 -10.18
C ILE A 32 -8.19 3.03 -8.72
N LYS A 33 -8.28 4.33 -8.40
CA LYS A 33 -8.49 4.80 -7.03
C LYS A 33 -9.87 4.48 -6.47
N SER A 34 -10.88 4.34 -7.33
CA SER A 34 -12.24 3.94 -6.93
C SER A 34 -12.43 2.42 -6.90
N ASP A 35 -11.47 1.64 -7.39
CA ASP A 35 -11.52 0.18 -7.33
C ASP A 35 -11.54 -0.28 -5.85
N PRO A 36 -12.50 -1.12 -5.44
CA PRO A 36 -12.55 -1.66 -4.08
C PRO A 36 -11.21 -2.27 -3.63
N ARG A 37 -10.50 -2.97 -4.51
CA ARG A 37 -9.19 -3.58 -4.17
C ARG A 37 -8.14 -2.53 -3.84
N PHE A 38 -8.17 -1.38 -4.52
CA PHE A 38 -7.27 -0.28 -4.22
C PHE A 38 -7.59 0.34 -2.86
N ILE A 39 -8.87 0.54 -2.57
CA ILE A 39 -9.34 1.10 -1.29
C ILE A 39 -8.96 0.18 -0.14
N GLU A 40 -9.24 -1.12 -0.24
CA GLU A 40 -8.86 -2.13 0.77
C GLU A 40 -7.35 -2.16 0.99
N THR A 41 -6.55 -2.17 -0.09
CA THR A 41 -5.08 -2.16 0.01
C THR A 41 -4.60 -0.89 0.71
N ARG A 42 -5.19 0.27 0.40
CA ARG A 42 -4.84 1.54 1.03
C ARG A 42 -5.14 1.53 2.52
N GLU A 43 -6.32 1.09 2.93
CA GLU A 43 -6.70 1.02 4.35
C GLU A 43 -5.82 0.03 5.12
N HIS A 44 -5.50 -1.13 4.52
CA HIS A 44 -4.55 -2.09 5.09
C HIS A 44 -3.17 -1.48 5.32
N VAL A 45 -2.60 -0.83 4.31
CA VAL A 45 -1.28 -0.19 4.41
C VAL A 45 -1.30 0.92 5.46
N LEU A 46 -2.32 1.77 5.47
CA LEU A 46 -2.45 2.85 6.47
C LEU A 46 -2.53 2.28 7.89
N GLY A 47 -3.36 1.25 8.11
CA GLY A 47 -3.45 0.57 9.40
C GLY A 47 -2.09 0.08 9.88
N LYS A 48 -1.32 -0.60 9.02
CA LYS A 48 0.03 -1.07 9.36
C LYS A 48 1.00 0.06 9.71
N VAL A 49 1.01 1.15 8.92
CA VAL A 49 1.89 2.30 9.17
C VAL A 49 1.56 2.98 10.50
N PHE A 50 0.28 3.16 10.83
CA PHE A 50 -0.12 3.78 12.09
C PHE A 50 0.11 2.89 13.31
N SER A 51 -0.16 1.58 13.20
CA SER A 51 0.16 0.64 14.28
C SER A 51 1.66 0.61 14.58
N GLN A 52 2.52 0.66 13.56
CA GLN A 52 3.96 0.73 13.77
C GLN A 52 4.37 2.02 14.48
N ARG A 53 3.80 3.17 14.13
CA ARG A 53 4.17 4.44 14.78
C ARG A 53 3.85 4.46 16.29
N GLN A 54 2.80 3.77 16.73
CA GLN A 54 2.49 3.63 18.16
C GLN A 54 3.47 2.74 18.93
N VAL A 55 4.09 1.75 18.26
CA VAL A 55 5.04 0.82 18.91
C VAL A 55 6.41 1.47 19.17
N TYR A 56 6.73 2.54 18.43
CA TYR A 56 8.02 3.25 18.54
C TYR A 56 7.91 4.69 19.07
N ALA A 57 6.74 5.08 19.60
CA ALA A 57 6.53 6.34 20.31
C ALA A 57 6.72 6.13 21.82
#